data_AF-A0A970LIN1-F1
#
_entry.id   AF-A0A970LIN1-F1
#
_cell.length_a   1.000
_cell.length_b   1.000
_cell.length_c   1.000
_cell.angle_alpha   90.00
_cell.angle_beta   90.00
_cell.angle_gamma   90.00
#
_symmetry.space_group_name_H-M   'P 1'
#
loop_
_entity.id
_entity.type
_entity.pdbx_description
1 polymer ?
#
loop_
_entity_poly.entity_id
_entity_poly.type
_entity_poly.pdbx_seq_one_letter_code
_entity_poly.pdbx_strand_id
1 'polypeptide(L)'
;MDYAEGRNNGLNISTDELNRSLTLLVKAFSKNWLTSQKDNPVQLLWNRKDGLSTNELYSLAEAIKKMREIDNEWVSHKIKIIKGKDENNRKGALFELFALSFFAVVNAKMLPSKRNTPGVDGHLIYGDGSIMNISIKSYYSGHYDNFLKESKKIEKQTERIIKERNLKTIQITVLCSQYPKPADWKLLNEQLGETVINYNMMDNAIALGPWTIFLTNLDKDKYNFSAEYNSYKFINISPYHSNEMLNLISKLDEAFYNLYKHSNKQDSRNSNAIFIHLPVTASLSKCLQWASDYFDQHTDNKIFWVLFYQPSVATNEDKTVIHHYMEVLFNKSFTEWDKSKSNIELSIPVGLIGKEPSKTQFHFDNKTFDVENYYIYQSVNYYTEAIATESKIEGNVSKIAPGILNHCVLNLPNSEKVLISGKFSPYDSLLIL
;
A
#
# COMPACT_ATOMS: atom_id res chain seq x y z
N MET A 1 14.44 -21.67 18.69
CA MET A 1 13.01 -21.31 18.74
C MET A 1 12.55 -21.19 17.31
N ASP A 2 11.43 -21.83 16.97
CA ASP A 2 10.84 -21.71 15.65
C ASP A 2 9.89 -20.50 15.64
N TYR A 3 10.21 -19.48 14.85
CA TYR A 3 9.39 -18.29 14.67
C TYR A 3 8.54 -18.35 13.40
N ALA A 4 8.82 -19.32 12.51
CA ALA A 4 8.05 -19.57 11.30
C ALA A 4 6.78 -20.39 11.59
N GLU A 5 6.75 -21.10 12.72
CA GLU A 5 5.60 -21.87 13.18
C GLU A 5 4.27 -21.07 13.10
N GLY A 6 3.29 -21.68 12.43
CA GLY A 6 1.94 -21.16 12.24
C GLY A 6 1.82 -19.95 11.30
N ARG A 7 2.91 -19.48 10.68
CA ARG A 7 2.87 -18.47 9.63
C ARG A 7 2.57 -19.11 8.27
N ASN A 8 1.77 -18.43 7.46
CA ASN A 8 1.65 -18.79 6.05
C ASN A 8 2.92 -18.35 5.31
N ASN A 9 3.69 -19.32 4.79
CA ASN A 9 4.87 -19.09 3.97
C ASN A 9 4.47 -19.13 2.49
N GLY A 10 4.10 -17.99 1.93
CA GLY A 10 3.82 -17.83 0.49
C GLY A 10 5.07 -17.56 -0.37
N LEU A 11 6.25 -17.53 0.26
CA LEU A 11 7.54 -17.34 -0.38
C LEU A 11 8.06 -18.68 -0.89
N ASN A 12 8.74 -18.69 -2.03
CA ASN A 12 9.36 -19.90 -2.57
C ASN A 12 10.71 -20.20 -1.88
N ILE A 13 10.71 -20.20 -0.55
CA ILE A 13 11.89 -20.43 0.29
C ILE A 13 11.60 -21.50 1.34
N SER A 14 12.65 -22.13 1.86
CA SER A 14 12.52 -23.12 2.93
C SER A 14 12.05 -22.49 4.24
N THR A 15 11.36 -23.27 5.07
CA THR A 15 10.96 -22.85 6.44
C THR A 15 12.16 -22.46 7.29
N ASP A 16 13.30 -23.14 7.12
CA ASP A 16 14.54 -22.82 7.82
C ASP A 16 15.09 -21.45 7.44
N GLU A 17 15.05 -21.11 6.15
CA GLU A 17 15.45 -19.80 5.66
C GLU A 17 14.53 -18.71 6.22
N LEU A 18 13.21 -18.91 6.15
CA LEU A 18 12.26 -17.99 6.74
C LEU A 18 12.52 -17.80 8.25
N ASN A 19 12.77 -18.89 8.98
CA ASN A 19 13.03 -18.82 10.41
C ASN A 19 14.36 -18.09 10.74
N ARG A 20 15.38 -18.21 9.89
CA ARG A 20 16.63 -17.41 10.01
C ARG A 20 16.34 -15.92 9.85
N SER A 21 15.55 -15.53 8.86
CA SER A 21 15.16 -14.13 8.63
C SER A 21 14.32 -13.58 9.80
N LEU A 22 13.37 -14.35 10.33
CA LEU A 22 12.59 -13.96 11.51
C LEU A 22 13.46 -13.88 12.78
N THR A 23 14.45 -14.76 12.93
CA THR A 23 15.43 -14.68 14.02
C THR A 23 16.26 -13.39 13.95
N LEU A 24 16.61 -12.93 12.75
CA LEU A 24 17.29 -11.65 12.55
C LEU A 24 16.45 -10.47 13.07
N LEU A 25 15.14 -10.48 12.80
CA LEU A 25 14.21 -9.48 13.34
C LEU A 25 14.13 -9.54 14.86
N VAL A 26 14.08 -10.74 15.45
CA VAL A 26 14.09 -10.89 16.91
C VAL A 26 15.37 -10.32 17.51
N LYS A 27 16.54 -10.55 16.88
CA LYS A 27 17.81 -9.93 17.32
C LYS A 27 17.80 -8.40 17.18
N ALA A 28 17.21 -7.89 16.10
CA ALA A 28 17.12 -6.45 15.85
C ALA A 28 16.16 -5.73 16.82
N PHE A 29 14.96 -6.25 17.01
CA PHE A 29 13.88 -5.55 17.72
C PHE A 29 13.70 -6.01 19.17
N SER A 30 14.20 -7.19 19.53
CA SER A 30 13.87 -8.00 20.71
C SER A 30 12.48 -8.66 20.64
N LYS A 31 12.38 -9.90 21.14
CA LYS A 31 11.11 -10.66 21.19
C LYS A 31 10.04 -9.90 21.98
N ASN A 32 10.38 -9.41 23.18
CA ASN A 32 9.44 -8.71 24.06
C ASN A 32 8.84 -7.47 23.40
N TRP A 33 9.64 -6.75 22.62
CA TRP A 33 9.13 -5.59 21.89
C TRP A 33 8.20 -6.04 20.75
N LEU A 34 8.59 -7.02 19.94
CA LEU A 34 7.78 -7.52 18.82
C LEU A 34 6.41 -8.03 19.27
N THR A 35 6.32 -8.66 20.45
CA THR A 35 5.08 -9.24 21.00
C THR A 35 4.24 -8.26 21.82
N SER A 36 4.65 -7.01 22.01
CA SER A 36 3.97 -6.08 22.93
C SER A 36 2.61 -5.53 22.44
N GLN A 37 2.13 -5.98 21.27
CA GLN A 37 0.81 -5.65 20.70
C GLN A 37 0.42 -4.16 20.75
N LYS A 38 1.31 -3.26 20.29
CA LYS A 38 0.99 -1.83 20.14
C LYS A 38 0.74 -1.48 18.68
N ASP A 39 0.44 -0.20 18.43
CA ASP A 39 0.12 0.35 17.10
C ASP A 39 1.33 0.47 16.15
N ASN A 40 2.50 -0.07 16.51
CA ASN A 40 3.65 -0.04 15.61
C ASN A 40 3.46 -1.05 14.46
N PRO A 41 3.63 -0.65 13.19
CA PRO A 41 3.36 -1.52 12.04
C PRO A 41 4.20 -2.81 12.05
N VAL A 42 5.45 -2.77 12.51
CA VAL A 42 6.29 -3.99 12.61
C VAL A 42 5.72 -4.98 13.64
N GLN A 43 5.17 -4.47 14.76
CA GLN A 43 4.52 -5.31 15.77
C GLN A 43 3.19 -5.86 15.26
N LEU A 44 2.40 -5.05 14.55
CA LEU A 44 1.15 -5.49 13.91
C LEU A 44 1.44 -6.64 12.94
N LEU A 45 2.45 -6.49 12.07
CA LEU A 45 2.90 -7.55 11.16
C LEU A 45 3.42 -8.77 11.91
N TRP A 46 4.18 -8.59 12.99
CA TRP A 46 4.69 -9.70 13.78
C TRP A 46 3.57 -10.57 14.39
N ASN A 47 2.51 -9.94 14.88
CA ASN A 47 1.37 -10.67 15.47
C ASN A 47 0.47 -11.31 14.40
N ARG A 48 0.50 -10.79 13.18
CA ARG A 48 -0.15 -11.40 12.03
C ARG A 48 0.61 -12.65 11.56
N LYS A 49 -0.16 -13.60 11.02
CA LYS A 49 0.33 -14.91 10.54
C LYS A 49 -0.06 -15.19 9.08
N ASP A 50 -0.68 -14.23 8.42
CA ASP A 50 -1.05 -14.31 7.00
C ASP A 50 0.17 -14.09 6.09
N GLY A 51 0.05 -14.52 4.82
CA GLY A 51 1.17 -14.52 3.87
C GLY A 51 1.72 -13.12 3.57
N LEU A 52 0.87 -12.10 3.55
CA LEU A 52 1.31 -10.71 3.32
C LEU A 52 2.19 -10.23 4.47
N SER A 53 1.80 -10.53 5.71
CA SER A 53 2.63 -10.21 6.87
C SER A 53 3.99 -10.91 6.86
N THR A 54 4.03 -12.18 6.45
CA THR A 54 5.26 -12.95 6.30
C THR A 54 6.18 -12.32 5.25
N ASN A 55 5.62 -11.89 4.11
CA ASN A 55 6.36 -11.27 3.01
C ASN A 55 6.97 -9.91 3.41
N GLU A 56 6.22 -9.05 4.09
CA GLU A 56 6.73 -7.75 4.58
C GLU A 56 7.83 -7.94 5.63
N LEU A 57 7.65 -8.85 6.58
CA LEU A 57 8.66 -9.15 7.59
C LEU A 57 9.94 -9.74 6.97
N TYR A 58 9.81 -10.64 6.00
CA TYR A 58 10.98 -11.17 5.29
C TYR A 58 11.71 -10.07 4.52
N SER A 59 10.98 -9.18 3.83
CA SER A 59 11.57 -8.03 3.13
C SER A 59 12.35 -7.14 4.10
N LEU A 60 11.79 -6.84 5.28
CA LEU A 60 12.48 -6.06 6.32
C LEU A 60 13.72 -6.77 6.83
N ALA A 61 13.66 -8.09 7.02
CA ALA A 61 14.80 -8.88 7.45
C ALA A 61 15.94 -8.83 6.43
N GLU A 62 15.64 -9.00 5.14
CA GLU A 62 16.64 -8.91 4.07
C GLU A 62 17.23 -7.49 3.96
N ALA A 63 16.41 -6.44 4.10
CA ALA A 63 16.92 -5.06 4.13
C ALA A 63 17.87 -4.83 5.31
N ILE A 64 17.51 -5.30 6.52
CA ILE A 64 18.37 -5.24 7.71
C ILE A 64 19.66 -6.03 7.49
N LYS A 65 19.57 -7.23 6.93
CA LYS A 65 20.73 -8.09 6.67
C LYS A 65 21.72 -7.40 5.74
N LYS A 66 21.27 -7.00 4.55
CA LYS A 66 22.10 -6.31 3.54
C LYS A 66 22.73 -5.04 4.11
N MET A 67 21.94 -4.19 4.76
CA MET A 67 22.45 -2.91 5.25
C MET A 67 23.36 -3.05 6.48
N ARG A 68 23.26 -4.13 7.26
CA ARG A 68 24.20 -4.39 8.38
C ARG A 68 25.59 -4.77 7.90
N GLU A 69 25.68 -5.45 6.75
CA GLU A 69 26.97 -5.77 6.13
C GLU A 69 27.67 -4.50 5.63
N ILE A 70 26.89 -3.45 5.30
CA ILE A 70 27.40 -2.14 4.86
C ILE A 70 27.73 -1.24 6.05
N ASP A 71 26.75 -1.02 6.95
CA ASP A 71 26.89 -0.14 8.12
C ASP A 71 25.94 -0.57 9.26
N ASN A 72 26.47 -1.38 10.18
CA ASN A 72 25.71 -1.89 11.32
C ASN A 72 25.30 -0.79 12.33
N GLU A 73 26.08 0.27 12.49
CA GLU A 73 25.75 1.37 13.40
C GLU A 73 24.58 2.19 12.86
N TRP A 74 24.57 2.47 11.55
CA TRP A 74 23.48 3.14 10.87
C TRP A 74 22.19 2.32 10.98
N VAL A 75 22.23 1.01 10.72
CA VAL A 75 21.05 0.13 10.87
C VAL A 75 20.55 0.13 12.32
N SER A 76 21.44 0.04 13.30
CA SER A 76 21.07 0.09 14.72
C SER A 76 20.37 1.40 15.09
N HIS A 77 20.81 2.51 14.51
CA HIS A 77 20.15 3.80 14.66
C HIS A 77 18.76 3.83 14.00
N LYS A 78 18.61 3.33 12.77
CA LYS A 78 17.30 3.23 12.11
C LYS A 78 16.33 2.36 12.90
N ILE A 79 16.76 1.21 13.40
CA ILE A 79 15.93 0.35 14.27
C ILE A 79 15.46 1.13 15.50
N LYS A 80 16.30 1.95 16.12
CA LYS A 80 15.90 2.80 17.27
C LYS A 80 14.79 3.79 16.88
N ILE A 81 14.90 4.42 15.71
CA ILE A 81 13.85 5.33 15.19
C ILE A 81 12.56 4.56 14.90
N ILE A 82 12.66 3.39 14.25
CA ILE A 82 11.50 2.54 13.91
C ILE A 82 10.76 2.09 15.17
N LYS A 83 11.47 1.83 16.27
CA LYS A 83 10.89 1.51 17.59
C LYS A 83 10.24 2.70 18.30
N GLY A 84 10.50 3.92 17.82
CA GLY A 84 9.99 5.16 18.38
C GLY A 84 8.48 5.35 18.22
N LYS A 85 7.93 6.35 18.92
CA LYS A 85 6.50 6.67 18.90
C LYS A 85 6.10 7.51 17.68
N ASP A 86 6.98 8.42 17.25
CA ASP A 86 6.71 9.33 16.13
C ASP A 86 6.51 8.56 14.83
N GLU A 87 5.31 8.70 14.25
CA GLU A 87 4.89 7.95 13.07
C GLU A 87 5.64 8.37 11.80
N ASN A 88 5.86 9.66 11.61
CA ASN A 88 6.51 10.20 10.43
C ASN A 88 7.99 9.78 10.38
N ASN A 89 8.69 9.90 11.52
CA ASN A 89 10.07 9.44 11.66
C ASN A 89 10.20 7.93 11.45
N ARG A 90 9.23 7.15 11.96
CA ARG A 90 9.20 5.69 11.76
C ARG A 90 8.99 5.32 10.30
N LYS A 91 8.01 5.93 9.63
CA LYS A 91 7.74 5.72 8.19
C LYS A 91 8.96 6.08 7.35
N GLY A 92 9.56 7.26 7.61
CA GLY A 92 10.78 7.69 6.92
C GLY A 92 11.95 6.72 7.13
N ALA A 93 12.21 6.27 8.36
CA ALA A 93 13.29 5.33 8.66
C ALA A 93 13.08 3.94 8.04
N LEU A 94 11.83 3.45 7.96
CA LEU A 94 11.49 2.21 7.26
C LEU A 94 11.78 2.36 5.76
N PHE A 95 11.24 3.41 5.13
CA PHE A 95 11.40 3.59 3.70
C PHE A 95 12.87 3.81 3.31
N GLU A 96 13.63 4.59 4.08
CA GLU A 96 15.06 4.80 3.83
C GLU A 96 15.86 3.49 3.93
N LEU A 97 15.55 2.64 4.90
CA LEU A 97 16.14 1.31 5.03
C LEU A 97 15.84 0.42 3.82
N PHE A 98 14.59 0.39 3.36
CA PHE A 98 14.21 -0.37 2.16
C PHE A 98 14.88 0.19 0.90
N ALA A 99 14.74 1.49 0.67
CA ALA A 99 15.26 2.18 -0.50
C ALA A 99 16.77 1.97 -0.67
N LEU A 100 17.57 2.21 0.37
CA LEU A 100 19.01 1.98 0.29
C LEU A 100 19.36 0.50 0.12
N SER A 101 18.60 -0.42 0.73
CA SER A 101 18.82 -1.85 0.53
C SER A 101 18.53 -2.33 -0.89
N PHE A 102 17.64 -1.65 -1.63
CA PHE A 102 17.38 -1.97 -3.03
C PHE A 102 18.55 -1.59 -3.92
N PHE A 103 19.25 -0.49 -3.62
CA PHE A 103 20.47 -0.07 -4.32
C PHE A 103 21.74 -0.82 -3.89
N ALA A 104 21.68 -1.65 -2.84
CA ALA A 104 22.79 -2.50 -2.41
C ALA A 104 22.95 -3.71 -3.35
N VAL A 105 23.46 -3.45 -4.56
CA VAL A 105 23.67 -4.40 -5.66
C VAL A 105 25.16 -4.58 -5.97
N VAL A 106 25.52 -5.58 -6.77
CA VAL A 106 26.93 -5.95 -7.02
C VAL A 106 27.70 -4.88 -7.81
N ASN A 107 27.02 -4.16 -8.70
CA ASN A 107 27.65 -3.25 -9.66
C ASN A 107 27.93 -1.84 -9.11
N ALA A 108 27.50 -1.53 -7.89
CA ALA A 108 27.76 -0.26 -7.24
C ALA A 108 27.87 -0.43 -5.73
N LYS A 109 28.82 0.28 -5.11
CA LYS A 109 28.94 0.31 -3.65
C LYS A 109 27.97 1.32 -3.07
N MET A 110 26.94 0.82 -2.37
CA MET A 110 26.00 1.63 -1.61
C MET A 110 26.59 2.02 -0.25
N LEU A 111 26.61 3.31 0.07
CA LEU A 111 26.93 3.86 1.38
C LEU A 111 25.78 4.74 1.91
N PRO A 112 25.22 4.47 3.11
CA PRO A 112 24.30 5.41 3.73
C PRO A 112 25.05 6.70 4.11
N SER A 113 24.34 7.83 4.07
CA SER A 113 24.95 9.11 4.45
C SER A 113 25.21 9.17 5.96
N LYS A 114 26.32 9.82 6.33
CA LYS A 114 26.68 10.04 7.74
C LYS A 114 25.67 10.97 8.39
N ARG A 115 25.55 10.87 9.72
CA ARG A 115 24.73 11.80 10.52
C ARG A 115 25.08 13.26 10.17
N ASN A 116 24.06 14.11 10.08
CA ASN A 116 24.17 15.53 9.74
C ASN A 116 24.65 15.83 8.31
N THR A 117 24.28 15.00 7.33
CA THR A 117 24.40 15.32 5.91
C THR A 117 23.00 15.65 5.38
N PRO A 118 22.49 16.90 5.51
CA PRO A 118 21.11 17.19 5.15
C PRO A 118 20.92 17.04 3.64
N GLY A 119 19.82 16.42 3.21
CA GLY A 119 19.44 16.34 1.79
C GLY A 119 19.90 15.11 1.03
N VAL A 120 20.92 14.40 1.50
CA VAL A 120 21.40 13.15 0.90
C VAL A 120 21.26 12.05 1.94
N ASP A 121 20.58 10.97 1.54
CA ASP A 121 20.32 9.81 2.39
C ASP A 121 21.29 8.65 2.10
N GLY A 122 21.83 8.59 0.86
CA GLY A 122 22.90 7.66 0.52
C GLY A 122 23.68 8.02 -0.75
N HIS A 123 24.79 7.31 -0.96
CA HIS A 123 25.69 7.46 -2.11
C HIS A 123 25.94 6.12 -2.80
N LEU A 124 25.65 6.03 -4.09
CA LEU A 124 26.13 4.92 -4.93
C LEU A 124 27.46 5.29 -5.55
N ILE A 125 28.48 4.45 -5.33
CA ILE A 125 29.81 4.62 -5.90
C ILE A 125 30.04 3.51 -6.93
N TYR A 126 30.18 3.88 -8.20
CA TYR A 126 30.41 2.95 -9.30
C TYR A 126 31.89 2.57 -9.43
N GLY A 127 32.18 1.52 -10.20
CA GLY A 127 33.54 1.01 -10.40
C GLY A 127 34.51 2.01 -11.05
N ASP A 128 34.00 2.98 -11.80
CA ASP A 128 34.78 4.06 -12.41
C ASP A 128 35.01 5.26 -11.46
N GLY A 129 34.52 5.16 -10.22
CA GLY A 129 34.59 6.20 -9.20
C GLY A 129 33.53 7.30 -9.32
N SER A 130 32.61 7.20 -10.28
CA SER A 130 31.45 8.11 -10.32
C SER A 130 30.53 7.87 -9.12
N ILE A 131 29.89 8.95 -8.66
CA ILE A 131 29.05 8.98 -7.47
C ILE A 131 27.66 9.47 -7.84
N MET A 132 26.64 8.76 -7.36
CA MET A 132 25.25 9.20 -7.41
C MET A 132 24.75 9.43 -5.99
N ASN A 133 24.40 10.68 -5.68
CA ASN A 133 23.79 11.09 -4.42
C ASN A 133 22.29 10.84 -4.49
N ILE A 134 21.74 10.13 -3.52
CA ILE A 134 20.32 9.75 -3.50
C ILE A 134 19.64 10.49 -2.35
N SER A 135 18.61 11.27 -2.67
CA SER A 135 17.65 11.82 -1.70
C SER A 135 16.39 10.98 -1.69
N ILE A 136 16.03 10.44 -0.54
CA ILE A 136 14.87 9.58 -0.35
C ILE A 136 13.73 10.43 0.21
N LYS A 137 12.56 10.35 -0.40
CA LYS A 137 11.36 11.08 0.01
C LYS A 137 10.16 10.14 0.01
N SER A 138 9.26 10.33 0.94
CA SER A 138 7.99 9.62 0.96
C SER A 138 6.87 10.63 0.73
N TYR A 139 6.10 10.42 -0.34
CA TYR A 139 4.87 11.14 -0.56
C TYR A 139 3.77 10.50 0.26
N TYR A 140 3.06 11.30 1.04
CA TYR A 140 1.96 10.85 1.87
C TYR A 140 0.87 11.92 1.90
N SER A 141 -0.37 11.47 1.88
CA SER A 141 -1.55 12.34 1.91
C SER A 141 -2.32 12.16 3.21
N GLY A 142 -2.27 13.18 4.07
CA GLY A 142 -3.15 13.24 5.24
C GLY A 142 -4.64 13.33 4.86
N HIS A 143 -4.95 13.81 3.65
CA HIS A 143 -6.32 13.84 3.12
C HIS A 143 -6.82 12.44 2.77
N TYR A 144 -5.95 11.57 2.26
CA TYR A 144 -6.28 10.17 2.02
C TYR A 144 -6.55 9.42 3.33
N ASP A 145 -5.69 9.54 4.34
CA ASP A 145 -5.93 8.94 5.66
C ASP A 145 -7.20 9.50 6.32
N ASN A 146 -7.40 10.81 6.15
CA ASN A 146 -8.67 11.53 6.21
C ASN A 146 -9.88 10.69 5.78
N PHE A 147 -9.89 10.47 4.48
CA PHE A 147 -10.93 9.80 3.73
C PHE A 147 -11.13 8.34 4.16
N LEU A 148 -10.05 7.57 4.38
CA LEU A 148 -10.14 6.18 4.84
C LEU A 148 -10.79 6.07 6.21
N LYS A 149 -10.39 6.96 7.14
CA LYS A 149 -10.90 6.97 8.51
C LYS A 149 -12.40 7.23 8.54
N GLU A 150 -12.87 8.27 7.85
CA GLU A 150 -14.30 8.60 7.80
C GLU A 150 -15.09 7.54 7.03
N SER A 151 -14.56 7.01 5.92
CA SER A 151 -15.21 5.93 5.17
C SER A 151 -15.41 4.67 6.01
N LYS A 152 -14.38 4.25 6.76
CA LYS A 152 -14.45 3.09 7.68
C LYS A 152 -15.42 3.32 8.83
N LYS A 153 -15.53 4.55 9.33
CA LYS A 153 -16.50 4.90 10.38
C LYS A 153 -17.94 4.75 9.87
N ILE A 154 -18.21 5.23 8.65
CA ILE A 154 -19.51 5.15 8.01
C ILE A 154 -19.86 3.69 7.65
N GLU A 155 -18.90 2.92 7.13
CA GLU A 155 -19.07 1.49 6.84
C GLU A 155 -19.48 0.72 8.10
N LYS A 156 -18.79 0.90 9.22
CA LYS A 156 -19.15 0.24 10.50
C LYS A 156 -20.55 0.59 11.00
N GLN A 157 -21.00 1.83 10.81
CA GLN A 157 -22.37 2.21 11.18
C GLN A 157 -23.38 1.52 10.27
N THR A 158 -23.09 1.50 8.97
CA THR A 158 -23.93 0.89 7.95
C THR A 158 -24.03 -0.63 8.15
N GLU A 159 -22.92 -1.29 8.47
CA GLU A 159 -22.87 -2.73 8.79
C GLU A 159 -23.79 -3.09 9.97
N ARG A 160 -23.85 -2.24 11.00
CA ARG A 160 -24.76 -2.45 12.15
C ARG A 160 -26.22 -2.39 11.69
N ILE A 161 -26.57 -1.40 10.88
CA ILE A 161 -27.94 -1.24 10.36
C ILE A 161 -28.33 -2.41 9.46
N ILE A 162 -27.42 -2.89 8.61
CA ILE A 162 -27.62 -4.07 7.76
C ILE A 162 -27.96 -5.30 8.63
N LYS A 163 -27.24 -5.51 9.73
CA LYS A 163 -27.48 -6.60 10.69
C LYS A 163 -28.81 -6.43 11.42
N GLU A 164 -29.10 -5.23 11.94
CA GLU A 164 -30.35 -4.91 12.66
C GLU A 164 -31.60 -5.07 11.79
N ARG A 165 -31.52 -4.67 10.51
CA ARG A 165 -32.60 -4.82 9.51
C ARG A 165 -32.61 -6.20 8.86
N ASN A 166 -31.64 -7.06 9.19
CA ASN A 166 -31.47 -8.38 8.60
C ASN A 166 -31.43 -8.35 7.05
N LEU A 167 -30.79 -7.33 6.47
CA LEU A 167 -30.65 -7.21 5.02
C LEU A 167 -29.65 -8.25 4.52
N LYS A 168 -30.14 -9.31 3.87
CA LYS A 168 -29.31 -10.46 3.48
C LYS A 168 -28.26 -10.12 2.42
N THR A 169 -28.63 -9.26 1.48
CA THR A 169 -27.77 -8.85 0.37
C THR A 169 -27.98 -7.36 0.10
N ILE A 170 -26.90 -6.59 0.06
CA ILE A 170 -26.95 -5.17 -0.30
C ILE A 170 -25.60 -4.68 -0.84
N GLN A 171 -25.67 -3.83 -1.86
CA GLN A 171 -24.55 -3.04 -2.33
C GLN A 171 -24.85 -1.56 -2.08
N ILE A 172 -23.87 -0.87 -1.52
CA ILE A 172 -23.92 0.55 -1.16
C ILE A 172 -22.72 1.21 -1.80
N THR A 173 -22.96 2.06 -2.79
CA THR A 173 -21.92 2.85 -3.44
C THR A 173 -22.17 4.32 -3.17
N VAL A 174 -21.22 4.99 -2.54
CA VAL A 174 -21.28 6.42 -2.23
C VAL A 174 -20.25 7.14 -3.09
N LEU A 175 -20.70 8.11 -3.88
CA LEU A 175 -19.86 8.91 -4.76
C LEU A 175 -19.95 10.38 -4.37
N CYS A 176 -18.81 11.01 -4.09
CA CYS A 176 -18.75 12.46 -3.93
C CYS A 176 -18.42 13.14 -5.26
N SER A 177 -19.06 14.26 -5.54
CA SER A 177 -18.73 15.12 -6.68
C SER A 177 -17.47 15.98 -6.49
N GLN A 178 -17.02 16.15 -5.24
CA GLN A 178 -15.86 16.94 -4.85
C GLN A 178 -15.15 16.30 -3.66
N TYR A 179 -13.94 16.74 -3.29
CA TYR A 179 -13.34 16.29 -2.03
C TYR A 179 -14.22 16.72 -0.84
N PRO A 180 -14.64 15.79 0.05
CA PRO A 180 -15.61 16.05 1.10
C PRO A 180 -15.03 16.88 2.25
N LYS A 181 -15.77 17.91 2.63
CA LYS A 181 -15.50 18.76 3.80
C LYS A 181 -16.08 18.11 5.07
N PRO A 182 -15.69 18.57 6.27
CA PRO A 182 -16.23 18.02 7.53
C PRO A 182 -17.77 18.04 7.62
N ALA A 183 -18.44 19.06 7.06
CA ALA A 183 -19.89 19.13 7.01
C ALA A 183 -20.51 18.06 6.09
N ASP A 184 -19.85 17.74 4.96
CA ASP A 184 -20.31 16.73 4.02
C ASP A 184 -20.24 15.33 4.65
N TRP A 185 -19.17 15.04 5.40
CA TRP A 185 -19.04 13.78 6.16
C TRP A 185 -20.10 13.66 7.25
N LYS A 186 -20.36 14.75 7.97
CA LYS A 186 -21.41 14.78 9.00
C LYS A 186 -22.77 14.48 8.40
N LEU A 187 -23.12 15.13 7.29
CA LEU A 187 -24.36 14.91 6.57
C LEU A 187 -24.52 13.45 6.14
N LEU A 188 -23.48 12.87 5.52
CA LEU A 188 -23.50 11.46 5.10
C LEU A 188 -23.67 10.51 6.30
N ASN A 189 -22.94 10.75 7.39
CA ASN A 189 -23.01 9.94 8.60
C ASN A 189 -24.40 10.01 9.26
N GLU A 190 -25.08 11.16 9.24
CA GLU A 190 -26.40 11.34 9.83
C GLU A 190 -27.52 10.72 8.98
N GLN A 191 -27.40 10.77 7.65
CA GLN A 191 -28.52 10.47 6.74
C GLN A 191 -28.39 9.11 6.03
N LEU A 192 -27.19 8.54 5.89
CA LEU A 192 -27.01 7.24 5.24
C LEU A 192 -27.74 6.13 6.00
N GLY A 193 -27.78 6.20 7.33
CA GLY A 193 -28.47 5.21 8.14
C GLY A 193 -29.96 5.15 7.84
N GLU A 194 -30.64 6.29 7.81
CA GLU A 194 -32.06 6.39 7.44
C GLU A 194 -32.29 5.94 6.00
N THR A 195 -31.38 6.29 5.08
CA THR A 195 -31.40 5.86 3.69
C THR A 195 -31.37 4.33 3.55
N VAL A 196 -30.49 3.66 4.30
CA VAL A 196 -30.38 2.18 4.32
C VAL A 196 -31.56 1.55 5.04
N ILE A 197 -32.07 2.17 6.10
CA ILE A 197 -33.30 1.71 6.78
C ILE A 197 -34.46 1.71 5.78
N ASN A 198 -34.64 2.77 5.00
CA ASN A 198 -35.76 2.89 4.07
C ASN A 198 -35.59 2.10 2.76
N TYR A 199 -34.48 1.39 2.60
CA TYR A 199 -34.23 0.56 1.42
C TYR A 199 -35.24 -0.59 1.31
N ASN A 200 -35.95 -0.63 0.18
CA ASN A 200 -37.01 -1.60 -0.11
C ASN A 200 -36.58 -2.70 -1.10
N MET A 201 -35.27 -2.94 -1.25
CA MET A 201 -34.70 -3.92 -2.20
C MET A 201 -34.91 -3.58 -3.69
N MET A 202 -35.28 -2.35 -4.02
CA MET A 202 -35.23 -1.83 -5.39
C MET A 202 -34.02 -0.92 -5.57
N ASP A 203 -33.39 -0.98 -6.74
CA ASP A 203 -32.26 -0.12 -7.08
C ASP A 203 -32.66 1.35 -6.96
N ASN A 204 -31.94 2.09 -6.12
CA ASN A 204 -32.24 3.48 -5.80
C ASN A 204 -30.97 4.32 -5.86
N ALA A 205 -31.10 5.52 -6.43
CA ALA A 205 -30.07 6.55 -6.42
C ALA A 205 -30.59 7.78 -5.66
N ILE A 206 -29.85 8.21 -4.64
CA ILE A 206 -30.26 9.28 -3.73
C ILE A 206 -29.18 10.36 -3.73
N ALA A 207 -29.58 11.60 -4.02
CA ALA A 207 -28.71 12.75 -3.89
C ALA A 207 -28.74 13.28 -2.44
N LEU A 208 -27.56 13.47 -1.85
CA LEU A 208 -27.39 13.96 -0.49
C LEU A 208 -26.24 14.97 -0.43
N GLY A 209 -26.57 16.25 -0.66
CA GLY A 209 -25.55 17.30 -0.78
C GLY A 209 -24.59 16.99 -1.95
N PRO A 210 -23.26 16.95 -1.73
CA PRO A 210 -22.31 16.58 -2.79
C PRO A 210 -22.25 15.07 -3.06
N TRP A 211 -22.94 14.25 -2.26
CA TRP A 211 -22.94 12.80 -2.36
C TRP A 211 -24.06 12.30 -3.27
N THR A 212 -23.78 11.24 -4.00
CA THR A 212 -24.76 10.37 -4.64
C THR A 212 -24.61 8.98 -4.04
N ILE A 213 -25.70 8.45 -3.49
CA ILE A 213 -25.75 7.13 -2.86
C ILE A 213 -26.54 6.20 -3.77
N PHE A 214 -25.91 5.12 -4.20
CA PHE A 214 -26.55 4.03 -4.91
C PHE A 214 -26.75 2.86 -3.96
N LEU A 215 -28.00 2.44 -3.79
CA LEU A 215 -28.38 1.23 -3.07
C LEU A 215 -28.91 0.24 -4.09
N THR A 216 -28.24 -0.89 -4.24
CA THR A 216 -28.65 -1.96 -5.16
C THR A 216 -28.58 -3.30 -4.46
N ASN A 217 -29.20 -4.32 -5.06
CA ASN A 217 -28.97 -5.69 -4.58
C ASN A 217 -27.59 -6.19 -5.02
N LEU A 218 -27.07 -7.21 -4.32
CA LEU A 218 -25.91 -7.96 -4.84
C LEU A 218 -26.35 -8.85 -5.99
N ASP A 219 -25.47 -9.03 -6.97
CA ASP A 219 -25.67 -9.88 -8.13
C ASP A 219 -25.76 -11.37 -7.71
N LYS A 220 -26.98 -11.90 -7.73
CA LYS A 220 -27.29 -13.29 -7.36
C LYS A 220 -27.02 -14.28 -8.49
N ASP A 221 -26.87 -13.81 -9.72
CA ASP A 221 -26.55 -14.67 -10.86
C ASP A 221 -25.08 -15.11 -10.80
N LYS A 222 -24.24 -14.27 -10.21
CA LYS A 222 -22.81 -14.55 -10.01
C LYS A 222 -22.50 -15.36 -8.75
N TYR A 223 -23.28 -15.20 -7.68
CA TYR A 223 -22.98 -15.81 -6.39
C TYR A 223 -24.24 -16.37 -5.70
N ASN A 224 -24.13 -17.59 -5.18
CA ASN A 224 -25.15 -18.19 -4.32
C ASN A 224 -24.96 -17.72 -2.86
N PHE A 225 -25.54 -16.57 -2.50
CA PHE A 225 -25.40 -16.00 -1.17
C PHE A 225 -26.19 -16.76 -0.10
N SER A 226 -25.61 -16.88 1.10
CA SER A 226 -26.25 -17.49 2.24
C SER A 226 -27.41 -16.66 2.77
N ALA A 227 -28.50 -17.35 3.11
CA ALA A 227 -29.65 -16.74 3.76
C ALA A 227 -29.41 -16.44 5.26
N GLU A 228 -28.39 -17.00 5.90
CA GLU A 228 -28.13 -16.74 7.33
C GLU A 228 -27.35 -15.45 7.56
N TYR A 229 -26.32 -15.24 6.74
CA TYR A 229 -25.36 -14.16 6.92
C TYR A 229 -25.71 -12.97 6.04
N ASN A 230 -25.35 -11.77 6.49
CA ASN A 230 -25.50 -10.55 5.70
C ASN A 230 -24.31 -10.39 4.77
N SER A 231 -24.51 -10.69 3.49
CA SER A 231 -23.53 -10.35 2.45
C SER A 231 -23.69 -8.89 2.07
N TYR A 232 -22.60 -8.13 2.06
CA TYR A 232 -22.66 -6.71 1.68
C TYR A 232 -21.43 -6.25 0.92
N LYS A 233 -21.61 -5.19 0.15
CA LYS A 233 -20.55 -4.44 -0.53
C LYS A 233 -20.71 -2.95 -0.23
N PHE A 234 -19.71 -2.35 0.40
CA PHE A 234 -19.63 -0.91 0.63
C PHE A 234 -18.48 -0.33 -0.18
N ILE A 235 -18.77 0.69 -0.99
CA ILE A 235 -17.77 1.46 -1.74
C ILE A 235 -18.00 2.93 -1.45
N ASN A 236 -16.93 3.66 -1.14
CA ASN A 236 -16.92 5.11 -1.10
C ASN A 236 -15.87 5.65 -2.08
N ILE A 237 -16.23 6.67 -2.85
CA ILE A 237 -15.40 7.27 -3.90
C ILE A 237 -15.44 8.79 -3.76
N SER A 238 -14.28 9.44 -3.79
CA SER A 238 -14.16 10.90 -3.75
C SER A 238 -13.02 11.37 -4.65
N PRO A 239 -13.16 12.50 -5.36
CA PRO A 239 -12.02 13.17 -5.99
C PRO A 239 -10.91 13.46 -4.97
N TYR A 240 -9.68 13.55 -5.46
CA TYR A 240 -8.53 14.02 -4.67
C TYR A 240 -8.72 15.42 -4.13
N HIS A 241 -8.04 15.71 -3.01
CA HIS A 241 -7.91 17.08 -2.53
C HIS A 241 -7.08 17.90 -3.52
N SER A 242 -7.38 19.19 -3.68
CA SER A 242 -6.61 20.09 -4.56
C SER A 242 -5.14 20.25 -4.17
N ASN A 243 -4.76 19.83 -2.95
CA ASN A 243 -3.41 19.99 -2.41
C ASN A 243 -2.49 18.81 -2.71
N GLU A 244 -2.98 17.72 -3.32
CA GLU A 244 -2.14 16.56 -3.64
C GLU A 244 -0.94 16.95 -4.54
N MET A 245 -1.17 17.80 -5.54
CA MET A 245 -0.10 18.34 -6.37
C MET A 245 0.92 19.13 -5.54
N LEU A 246 0.45 20.07 -4.71
CA LEU A 246 1.31 20.91 -3.86
C LEU A 246 2.14 20.06 -2.89
N ASN A 247 1.55 18.99 -2.35
CA ASN A 247 2.25 18.03 -1.49
C ASN A 247 3.40 17.35 -2.24
N LEU A 248 3.24 16.98 -3.52
CA LEU A 248 4.35 16.41 -4.29
C LEU A 248 5.41 17.46 -4.61
N ILE A 249 4.99 18.62 -5.12
CA ILE A 249 5.91 19.70 -5.51
C ILE A 249 6.75 20.16 -4.31
N SER A 250 6.15 20.34 -3.14
CA SER A 250 6.90 20.67 -1.92
C SER A 250 7.98 19.64 -1.57
N LYS A 251 7.78 18.35 -1.86
CA LYS A 251 8.80 17.32 -1.64
C LYS A 251 9.93 17.40 -2.66
N LEU A 252 9.62 17.75 -3.89
CA LEU A 252 10.63 18.04 -4.92
C LEU A 252 11.42 19.30 -4.55
N ASP A 253 10.76 20.37 -4.10
CA ASP A 253 11.41 21.60 -3.62
C ASP A 253 12.32 21.35 -2.42
N GLU A 254 11.84 20.61 -1.41
CA GLU A 254 12.64 20.22 -0.25
C GLU A 254 13.87 19.40 -0.68
N ALA A 255 13.69 18.43 -1.57
CA ALA A 255 14.80 17.62 -2.07
C ALA A 255 15.79 18.46 -2.89
N PHE A 256 15.28 19.28 -3.79
CA PHE A 256 16.08 20.18 -4.64
C PHE A 256 16.88 21.16 -3.80
N TYR A 257 16.24 21.91 -2.90
CA TYR A 257 16.90 22.89 -2.06
C TYR A 257 18.00 22.25 -1.20
N ASN A 258 17.72 21.09 -0.61
CA ASN A 258 18.70 20.42 0.23
C ASN A 258 19.87 19.85 -0.60
N LEU A 259 19.61 19.24 -1.76
CA LEU A 259 20.65 18.79 -2.68
C LEU A 259 21.48 19.97 -3.20
N TYR A 260 20.85 21.08 -3.59
CA TYR A 260 21.57 22.26 -4.04
C TYR A 260 22.47 22.85 -2.95
N LYS A 261 21.99 22.92 -1.71
CA LYS A 261 22.74 23.49 -0.59
C LYS A 261 23.89 22.60 -0.10
N HIS A 262 23.76 21.28 -0.22
CA HIS A 262 24.66 20.31 0.43
C HIS A 262 25.41 19.38 -0.53
N SER A 263 24.99 19.29 -1.79
CA SER A 263 25.66 18.53 -2.87
C SER A 263 26.00 19.47 -4.04
N ASN A 264 27.03 20.30 -3.84
CA ASN A 264 27.38 21.41 -4.72
C ASN A 264 27.96 21.03 -6.10
N LYS A 265 28.05 19.74 -6.44
CA LYS A 265 28.62 19.29 -7.72
C LYS A 265 27.74 18.26 -8.38
N GLN A 266 27.13 18.68 -9.48
CA GLN A 266 26.63 17.78 -10.50
C GLN A 266 27.48 18.00 -11.76
N ASP A 267 28.19 16.96 -12.16
CA ASP A 267 29.12 16.92 -13.29
C ASP A 267 29.12 15.51 -13.90
N SER A 268 30.04 15.23 -14.82
CA SER A 268 30.15 13.91 -15.47
C SER A 268 30.50 12.76 -14.51
N ARG A 269 30.90 13.03 -13.27
CA ARG A 269 31.25 12.04 -12.24
C ARG A 269 30.39 12.11 -10.99
N ASN A 270 29.58 13.15 -10.81
CA ASN A 270 28.68 13.31 -9.67
C ASN A 270 27.27 13.63 -10.17
N SER A 271 26.30 12.80 -9.82
CA SER A 271 24.89 13.05 -10.12
C SER A 271 24.05 13.07 -8.86
N ASN A 272 22.94 13.81 -8.91
CA ASN A 272 21.96 13.85 -7.83
C ASN A 272 20.67 13.21 -8.31
N ALA A 273 20.10 12.35 -7.49
CA ALA A 273 18.91 11.58 -7.80
C ALA A 273 17.92 11.67 -6.64
N ILE A 274 16.62 11.63 -6.96
CA ILE A 274 15.57 11.59 -5.94
C ILE A 274 14.82 10.27 -6.07
N PHE A 275 14.64 9.58 -4.95
CA PHE A 275 13.81 8.38 -4.86
C PHE A 275 12.55 8.68 -4.07
N ILE A 276 11.38 8.65 -4.71
CA ILE A 276 10.09 8.98 -4.12
C ILE A 276 9.24 7.72 -3.97
N HIS A 277 8.89 7.38 -2.73
CA HIS A 277 7.81 6.43 -2.46
C HIS A 277 6.45 7.11 -2.68
N LEU A 278 5.59 6.43 -3.42
CA LEU A 278 4.20 6.81 -3.64
C LEU A 278 3.27 5.76 -3.01
N PRO A 279 2.18 6.16 -2.33
CA PRO A 279 1.14 5.26 -1.91
C PRO A 279 0.43 4.70 -3.14
N VAL A 280 -0.15 3.50 -3.02
CA VAL A 280 -0.94 2.84 -4.08
C VAL A 280 -2.08 3.71 -4.64
N THR A 281 -2.55 4.67 -3.86
CA THR A 281 -3.64 5.57 -4.25
C THR A 281 -3.20 6.86 -4.89
N ALA A 282 -1.89 7.12 -5.05
CA ALA A 282 -1.44 8.26 -5.83
C ALA A 282 -1.52 7.94 -7.33
N SER A 283 -2.04 8.87 -8.14
CA SER A 283 -1.94 8.78 -9.59
C SER A 283 -0.49 8.97 -9.99
N LEU A 284 0.16 7.88 -10.39
CA LEU A 284 1.54 7.92 -10.84
C LEU A 284 1.69 8.74 -12.13
N SER A 285 0.73 8.65 -13.06
CA SER A 285 0.76 9.44 -14.30
C SER A 285 0.77 10.94 -14.00
N LYS A 286 -0.04 11.39 -13.04
CA LYS A 286 -0.03 12.79 -12.58
C LYS A 286 1.24 13.14 -11.85
N CYS A 287 1.77 12.27 -10.98
CA CYS A 287 3.03 12.54 -10.30
C CYS A 287 4.19 12.72 -11.30
N LEU A 288 4.23 11.91 -12.36
CA LEU A 288 5.20 12.04 -13.45
C LEU A 288 5.00 13.35 -14.23
N GLN A 289 3.75 13.68 -14.58
CA GLN A 289 3.43 14.93 -15.26
C GLN A 289 3.87 16.13 -14.42
N TRP A 290 3.48 16.18 -13.14
CA TRP A 290 3.84 17.28 -12.25
C TRP A 290 5.35 17.42 -12.06
N ALA A 291 6.09 16.31 -12.00
CA ALA A 291 7.54 16.35 -11.93
C ALA A 291 8.20 16.75 -13.26
N SER A 292 7.61 16.38 -14.40
CA SER A 292 8.06 16.85 -15.71
C SER A 292 7.86 18.36 -15.83
N ASP A 293 6.66 18.86 -15.52
CA ASP A 293 6.34 20.29 -15.52
C ASP A 293 7.29 21.06 -14.58
N TYR A 294 7.62 20.47 -13.42
CA TYR A 294 8.59 21.03 -12.49
C TYR A 294 9.99 21.16 -13.10
N PHE A 295 10.47 20.13 -13.81
CA PHE A 295 11.77 20.18 -14.50
C PHE A 295 11.79 21.21 -15.63
N ASP A 296 10.70 21.33 -16.38
CA ASP A 296 10.58 22.31 -17.47
C ASP A 296 10.58 23.75 -16.92
N GLN A 297 10.05 23.98 -15.72
CA GLN A 297 10.05 25.29 -15.04
C GLN A 297 11.37 25.62 -14.33
N HIS A 298 12.19 24.63 -14.00
CA HIS A 298 13.42 24.79 -13.22
C HIS A 298 14.64 24.25 -13.97
N THR A 299 14.97 24.82 -15.13
CA THR A 299 16.04 24.30 -16.02
C THR A 299 17.44 24.28 -15.38
N ASP A 300 17.67 25.09 -14.35
CA ASP A 300 18.95 25.15 -13.63
C ASP A 300 19.09 24.04 -12.57
N ASN A 301 18.08 23.17 -12.45
CA ASN A 301 18.04 22.16 -11.40
C ASN A 301 19.20 21.15 -11.52
N LYS A 302 19.88 20.93 -10.39
CA LYS A 302 20.93 19.93 -10.23
C LYS A 302 20.33 18.62 -9.74
N ILE A 303 19.36 18.10 -10.50
CA ILE A 303 18.78 16.76 -10.33
C ILE A 303 18.88 16.05 -11.67
N PHE A 304 19.46 14.86 -11.70
CA PHE A 304 19.58 14.04 -12.90
C PHE A 304 18.28 13.27 -13.20
N TRP A 305 17.69 12.64 -12.18
CA TRP A 305 16.43 11.93 -12.31
C TRP A 305 15.65 11.88 -11.01
N VAL A 306 14.34 11.61 -11.15
CA VAL A 306 13.43 11.23 -10.07
C VAL A 306 12.91 9.82 -10.37
N LEU A 307 13.08 8.90 -9.43
CA LEU A 307 12.52 7.55 -9.48
C LEU A 307 11.27 7.55 -8.59
N PHE A 308 10.12 7.26 -9.17
CA PHE A 308 8.90 6.99 -8.43
C PHE A 308 8.80 5.50 -8.16
N TYR A 309 8.49 5.12 -6.93
CA TYR A 309 8.24 3.74 -6.53
C TYR A 309 6.90 3.61 -5.84
N GLN A 310 6.06 2.73 -6.37
CA GLN A 310 4.72 2.51 -5.89
C GLN A 310 4.52 1.00 -5.63
N PRO A 311 4.77 0.55 -4.40
CA PRO A 311 4.43 -0.81 -4.01
C PRO A 311 2.93 -0.93 -3.73
N SER A 312 2.36 -2.07 -4.09
CA SER A 312 0.93 -2.34 -3.93
C SER A 312 0.67 -3.82 -3.67
N VAL A 313 -0.49 -4.14 -3.12
CA VAL A 313 -0.97 -5.51 -3.03
C VAL A 313 -1.81 -5.78 -4.27
N ALA A 314 -1.34 -6.69 -5.13
CA ALA A 314 -2.07 -7.12 -6.32
C ALA A 314 -2.56 -8.56 -6.14
N THR A 315 -3.77 -8.83 -6.58
CA THR A 315 -4.35 -10.17 -6.60
C THR A 315 -4.66 -10.54 -8.04
N ASN A 316 -4.07 -11.63 -8.52
CA ASN A 316 -4.57 -12.33 -9.72
C ASN A 316 -5.40 -13.55 -9.27
N GLU A 317 -5.98 -14.28 -10.23
CA GLU A 317 -6.91 -15.39 -9.96
C GLU A 317 -6.35 -16.45 -8.98
N ASP A 318 -5.03 -16.62 -8.94
CA ASP A 318 -4.37 -17.68 -8.17
C ASP A 318 -3.58 -17.19 -6.95
N LYS A 319 -3.18 -15.90 -6.91
CA LYS A 319 -2.21 -15.42 -5.91
C LYS A 319 -2.37 -13.94 -5.60
N THR A 320 -2.28 -13.63 -4.30
CA THR A 320 -2.01 -12.27 -3.82
C THR A 320 -0.51 -12.09 -3.67
N VAL A 321 0.06 -11.08 -4.32
CA VAL A 321 1.50 -10.77 -4.33
C VAL A 321 1.73 -9.30 -3.98
N ILE A 322 2.94 -9.00 -3.51
CA ILE A 322 3.42 -7.62 -3.47
C ILE A 322 3.87 -7.27 -4.88
N HIS A 323 3.26 -6.24 -5.45
CA HIS A 323 3.56 -5.73 -6.78
C HIS A 323 4.36 -4.44 -6.64
N HIS A 324 5.52 -4.38 -7.28
CA HIS A 324 6.42 -3.25 -7.27
C HIS A 324 6.37 -2.60 -8.65
N TYR A 325 5.96 -1.33 -8.71
CA TYR A 325 6.10 -0.53 -9.92
C TYR A 325 7.09 0.61 -9.69
N MET A 326 7.88 0.89 -10.71
CA MET A 326 8.95 1.88 -10.69
C MET A 326 8.97 2.62 -12.01
N GLU A 327 9.01 3.95 -11.96
CA GLU A 327 9.14 4.80 -13.14
C GLU A 327 10.22 5.85 -12.92
N VAL A 328 11.12 6.00 -13.88
CA VAL A 328 12.20 6.99 -13.83
C VAL A 328 11.88 8.15 -14.76
N LEU A 329 11.78 9.35 -14.20
CA LEU A 329 11.76 10.59 -14.94
C LEU A 329 13.17 11.19 -14.99
N PHE A 330 13.76 11.22 -16.18
CA PHE A 330 15.04 11.89 -16.40
C PHE A 330 14.84 13.38 -16.67
N ASN A 331 15.70 14.20 -16.07
CA ASN A 331 15.79 15.60 -16.41
C ASN A 331 16.46 15.77 -17.77
N LYS A 332 15.70 16.30 -18.74
CA LYS A 332 16.17 16.51 -20.12
C LYS A 332 17.29 17.54 -20.22
N SER A 333 17.34 18.48 -19.29
CA SER A 333 18.35 19.55 -19.27
C SER A 333 19.74 19.05 -18.88
N PHE A 334 19.86 17.84 -18.36
CA PHE A 334 21.13 17.30 -17.91
C PHE A 334 21.66 16.17 -18.80
N THR A 335 22.69 16.49 -19.59
CA THR A 335 23.30 15.59 -20.59
C THR A 335 24.70 15.10 -20.22
N GLU A 336 25.29 15.58 -19.11
CA GLU A 336 26.71 15.34 -18.79
C GLU A 336 26.99 13.96 -18.16
N TRP A 337 25.99 13.32 -17.58
CA TRP A 337 26.16 11.99 -16.98
C TRP A 337 26.12 10.89 -18.03
N ASP A 338 27.21 10.12 -18.09
CA ASP A 338 27.38 9.03 -19.02
C ASP A 338 26.53 7.81 -18.60
N LYS A 339 25.30 7.75 -19.11
CA LYS A 339 24.36 6.65 -18.88
C LYS A 339 24.91 5.27 -19.26
N SER A 340 25.92 5.19 -20.14
CA SER A 340 26.48 3.90 -20.58
C SER A 340 27.41 3.25 -19.55
N LYS A 341 27.89 4.03 -18.56
CA LYS A 341 28.84 3.56 -17.53
C LYS A 341 28.20 3.29 -16.17
N SER A 342 26.97 3.77 -15.96
CA SER A 342 26.30 3.73 -14.65
C SER A 342 24.88 3.19 -14.82
N ASN A 343 24.77 1.86 -14.93
CA ASN A 343 23.47 1.20 -14.90
C ASN A 343 22.89 1.28 -13.47
N ILE A 344 21.63 1.68 -13.38
CA ILE A 344 20.88 1.65 -12.12
C ILE A 344 20.27 0.27 -12.01
N GLU A 345 20.73 -0.50 -11.03
CA GLU A 345 20.19 -1.82 -10.72
C GLU A 345 19.59 -1.80 -9.31
N LEU A 346 18.42 -2.42 -9.19
CA LEU A 346 17.66 -2.50 -7.94
C LEU A 346 17.36 -3.97 -7.63
N SER A 347 17.59 -4.37 -6.38
CA SER A 347 17.33 -5.72 -5.90
C SER A 347 16.20 -5.72 -4.86
N ILE A 348 15.01 -6.15 -5.29
CA ILE A 348 13.82 -6.30 -4.43
C ILE A 348 13.67 -7.77 -4.06
N PRO A 349 13.64 -8.14 -2.76
CA PRO A 349 13.72 -9.54 -2.33
C PRO A 349 12.41 -10.33 -2.45
N VAL A 350 11.26 -9.64 -2.48
CA VAL A 350 9.94 -10.27 -2.45
C VAL A 350 9.02 -9.54 -3.42
N GLY A 351 8.10 -10.29 -4.04
CA GLY A 351 7.08 -9.71 -4.91
C GLY A 351 7.41 -9.84 -6.39
N LEU A 352 6.65 -9.13 -7.21
CA LEU A 352 6.81 -9.06 -8.66
C LEU A 352 7.05 -7.62 -9.09
N ILE A 353 7.99 -7.42 -10.01
CA ILE A 353 8.22 -6.13 -10.64
C ILE A 353 7.30 -6.02 -11.86
N GLY A 354 6.40 -5.05 -11.83
CA GLY A 354 5.45 -4.78 -12.90
C GLY A 354 6.06 -4.00 -14.05
N LYS A 355 5.49 -4.20 -15.25
CA LYS A 355 5.72 -3.32 -16.40
C LYS A 355 4.72 -2.17 -16.48
N GLU A 356 3.64 -2.23 -15.72
CA GLU A 356 2.63 -1.19 -15.60
C GLU A 356 2.26 -0.99 -14.13
N PRO A 357 1.84 0.21 -13.71
CA PRO A 357 1.33 0.42 -12.36
C PRO A 357 0.05 -0.40 -12.15
N SER A 358 -0.24 -0.74 -10.89
CA SER A 358 -1.52 -1.38 -10.56
C SER A 358 -2.65 -0.36 -10.78
N LYS A 359 -3.60 -0.71 -11.65
CA LYS A 359 -4.76 0.12 -11.96
C LYS A 359 -5.97 -0.36 -11.18
N THR A 360 -6.65 0.57 -10.50
CA THR A 360 -7.98 0.29 -9.94
C THR A 360 -9.02 0.71 -10.96
N GLN A 361 -9.89 -0.21 -11.37
CA GLN A 361 -10.94 0.04 -12.35
C GLN A 361 -12.26 -0.50 -11.82
N PHE A 362 -13.32 0.30 -11.94
CA PHE A 362 -14.68 -0.18 -11.68
C PHE A 362 -15.25 -0.78 -12.96
N HIS A 363 -15.75 -2.00 -12.84
CA HIS A 363 -16.53 -2.65 -13.88
C HIS A 363 -18.00 -2.57 -13.48
N PHE A 364 -18.80 -1.89 -14.28
CA PHE A 364 -20.25 -1.83 -14.14
C PHE A 364 -20.85 -2.25 -15.48
N ASP A 365 -21.55 -3.38 -15.48
CA ASP A 365 -21.97 -4.10 -16.69
C ASP A 365 -20.79 -4.30 -17.67
N ASN A 366 -20.90 -3.74 -18.88
CA ASN A 366 -19.90 -3.78 -19.94
C ASN A 366 -19.04 -2.50 -20.02
N LYS A 367 -19.08 -1.64 -19.00
CA LYS A 367 -18.30 -0.39 -18.95
C LYS A 367 -17.24 -0.46 -17.87
N THR A 368 -16.03 -0.05 -18.24
CA THR A 368 -14.91 0.12 -17.33
C THR A 368 -14.71 1.61 -17.06
N PHE A 369 -14.73 1.99 -15.79
CA PHE A 369 -14.48 3.35 -15.33
C PHE A 369 -13.12 3.43 -14.68
N ASP A 370 -12.27 4.30 -15.21
CA ASP A 370 -11.00 4.64 -14.58
C ASP A 370 -11.25 5.59 -13.40
N VAL A 371 -10.62 5.27 -12.28
CA VAL A 371 -10.74 5.99 -11.02
C VAL A 371 -9.39 6.46 -10.51
N GLU A 372 -8.41 6.58 -11.41
CA GLU A 372 -7.07 7.11 -11.13
C GLU A 372 -7.07 8.48 -10.44
N ASN A 373 -8.15 9.27 -10.53
CA ASN A 373 -8.24 10.60 -9.92
C ASN A 373 -9.05 10.67 -8.62
N TYR A 374 -9.31 9.51 -8.01
CA TYR A 374 -10.20 9.39 -6.88
C TYR A 374 -9.53 8.62 -5.73
N TYR A 375 -9.84 9.05 -4.51
CA TYR A 375 -9.73 8.16 -3.36
C TYR A 375 -10.86 7.15 -3.39
N ILE A 376 -10.52 5.90 -3.09
CA ILE A 376 -11.45 4.78 -3.09
C ILE A 376 -11.29 4.03 -1.79
N TYR A 377 -12.41 3.75 -1.15
CA TYR A 377 -12.50 2.84 -0.02
C TYR A 377 -13.51 1.75 -0.40
N GLN A 378 -13.13 0.48 -0.20
CA GLN A 378 -14.04 -0.64 -0.40
C GLN A 378 -13.93 -1.64 0.74
N SER A 379 -15.09 -2.16 1.17
CA SER A 379 -15.23 -3.22 2.15
C SER A 379 -16.38 -4.12 1.73
N VAL A 380 -16.08 -5.39 1.48
CA VAL A 380 -17.00 -6.36 0.90
C VAL A 380 -16.84 -7.69 1.62
N ASN A 381 -17.96 -8.20 2.13
CA ASN A 381 -18.04 -9.50 2.75
C ASN A 381 -19.14 -10.29 2.05
N TYR A 382 -18.74 -11.30 1.28
CA TYR A 382 -19.63 -12.26 0.66
C TYR A 382 -19.65 -13.54 1.50
N TYR A 383 -20.85 -13.99 1.84
CA TYR A 383 -21.06 -15.28 2.48
C TYR A 383 -21.79 -16.16 1.47
N THR A 384 -21.07 -17.08 0.85
CA THR A 384 -21.58 -17.93 -0.22
C THR A 384 -21.81 -19.35 0.28
N GLU A 385 -22.92 -19.96 -0.10
CA GLU A 385 -23.24 -21.35 0.24
C GLU A 385 -22.33 -22.31 -0.54
N ALA A 386 -21.85 -23.35 0.14
CA ALA A 386 -21.16 -24.44 -0.51
C ALA A 386 -22.12 -25.27 -1.36
N ILE A 387 -21.61 -25.78 -2.48
CA ILE A 387 -22.32 -26.66 -3.39
C ILE A 387 -22.03 -28.09 -2.95
N ALA A 388 -23.04 -28.79 -2.46
CA ALA A 388 -22.96 -30.21 -2.15
C ALA A 388 -23.39 -31.05 -3.36
N THR A 389 -22.61 -32.07 -3.67
CA THR A 389 -22.96 -33.17 -4.57
C THR A 389 -22.97 -34.47 -3.77
N GLU A 390 -23.41 -35.58 -4.37
CA GLU A 390 -23.50 -36.88 -3.69
C GLU A 390 -22.17 -37.36 -3.07
N SER A 391 -21.02 -36.92 -3.60
CA SER A 391 -19.69 -37.40 -3.20
C SER A 391 -18.71 -36.32 -2.72
N LYS A 392 -19.04 -35.04 -2.88
CA LYS A 392 -18.16 -33.93 -2.49
C LYS A 392 -18.94 -32.67 -2.14
N ILE A 393 -18.39 -31.87 -1.23
CA ILE A 393 -18.84 -30.51 -0.93
C ILE A 393 -17.76 -29.54 -1.42
N GLU A 394 -18.14 -28.61 -2.29
CA GLU A 394 -17.24 -27.61 -2.85
C GLU A 394 -17.67 -26.21 -2.42
N GLY A 395 -16.73 -25.41 -1.95
CA GLY A 395 -16.98 -24.03 -1.59
C GLY A 395 -15.70 -23.22 -1.65
N ASN A 396 -15.82 -21.91 -1.86
CA ASN A 396 -14.67 -21.03 -2.07
C ASN A 396 -14.46 -20.13 -0.85
N VAL A 397 -13.24 -20.15 -0.31
CA VAL A 397 -12.78 -19.18 0.69
C VAL A 397 -11.61 -18.43 0.09
N SER A 398 -11.84 -17.17 -0.25
CA SER A 398 -10.84 -16.39 -0.99
C SER A 398 -10.90 -14.92 -0.65
N LYS A 399 -9.77 -14.26 -0.89
CA LYS A 399 -9.68 -12.82 -0.98
C LYS A 399 -9.64 -12.48 -2.46
N ILE A 400 -10.72 -11.91 -2.99
CA ILE A 400 -10.89 -11.65 -4.43
C ILE A 400 -10.03 -10.45 -4.85
N ALA A 401 -10.03 -9.41 -4.02
CA ALA A 401 -9.28 -8.17 -4.22
C ALA A 401 -9.05 -7.49 -2.87
N PRO A 402 -8.24 -6.41 -2.81
CA PRO A 402 -8.19 -5.52 -1.65
C PRO A 402 -9.60 -5.20 -1.11
N GLY A 403 -9.92 -5.57 0.13
CA GLY A 403 -11.18 -5.24 0.78
C GLY A 403 -12.35 -6.13 0.36
N ILE A 404 -12.11 -7.17 -0.46
CA ILE A 404 -13.15 -8.09 -0.95
C ILE A 404 -12.90 -9.51 -0.48
N LEU A 405 -13.71 -9.97 0.48
CA LEU A 405 -13.61 -11.27 1.11
C LEU A 405 -14.79 -12.15 0.73
N ASN A 406 -14.49 -13.39 0.33
CA ASN A 406 -15.46 -14.45 0.16
C ASN A 406 -15.29 -15.50 1.26
N HIS A 407 -16.37 -15.73 2.00
CA HIS A 407 -16.49 -16.75 3.02
C HIS A 407 -17.41 -17.85 2.52
N CYS A 408 -17.17 -19.06 2.99
CA CYS A 408 -17.95 -20.25 2.61
C CYS A 408 -18.85 -20.66 3.77
N VAL A 409 -20.12 -20.90 3.49
CA VAL A 409 -21.10 -21.42 4.45
C VAL A 409 -21.40 -22.87 4.06
N LEU A 410 -21.02 -23.81 4.91
CA LEU A 410 -21.33 -25.23 4.75
C LEU A 410 -22.67 -25.54 5.41
N ASN A 411 -23.55 -26.21 4.68
CA ASN A 411 -24.75 -26.82 5.23
C ASN A 411 -24.47 -28.28 5.57
N LEU A 412 -24.47 -28.63 6.85
CA LEU A 412 -24.30 -30.01 7.30
C LEU A 412 -25.66 -30.75 7.35
N PRO A 413 -25.66 -32.09 7.27
CA PRO A 413 -26.88 -32.90 7.20
C PRO A 413 -27.87 -32.74 8.37
N ASN A 414 -27.39 -32.28 9.52
CA ASN A 414 -28.17 -32.02 10.73
C ASN A 414 -28.75 -30.59 10.80
N SER A 415 -28.75 -29.85 9.68
CA SER A 415 -29.10 -28.41 9.62
C SER A 415 -28.15 -27.50 10.40
N GLU A 416 -27.00 -28.00 10.88
CA GLU A 416 -25.95 -27.13 11.38
C GLU A 416 -25.25 -26.44 10.21
N LYS A 417 -24.96 -25.15 10.39
CA LYS A 417 -24.25 -24.36 9.41
C LYS A 417 -22.87 -23.98 9.95
N VAL A 418 -21.84 -24.24 9.16
CA VAL A 418 -20.45 -23.95 9.54
C VAL A 418 -19.91 -22.87 8.62
N LEU A 419 -19.50 -21.74 9.20
CA LEU A 419 -18.78 -20.69 8.50
C LEU A 419 -17.30 -21.07 8.40
N ILE A 420 -16.81 -21.19 7.17
CA ILE A 420 -15.38 -21.28 6.88
C ILE A 420 -14.89 -19.94 6.33
N SER A 421 -13.92 -19.36 7.03
CA SER A 421 -13.26 -18.10 6.67
C SER A 421 -11.75 -18.27 6.63
N GLY A 422 -11.09 -17.53 5.74
CA GLY A 422 -9.64 -17.50 5.64
C GLY A 422 -9.03 -16.62 6.74
N LYS A 423 -7.74 -16.86 7.04
CA LYS A 423 -6.92 -15.91 7.80
C LYS A 423 -6.48 -14.77 6.89
N PHE A 424 -7.42 -13.90 6.52
CA PHE A 424 -7.17 -12.77 5.63
C PHE A 424 -6.48 -11.62 6.37
N SER A 425 -5.72 -10.81 5.62
CA SER A 425 -5.19 -9.57 6.16
C SER A 425 -6.34 -8.63 6.56
N PRO A 426 -6.28 -7.96 7.72
CA PRO A 426 -7.28 -6.97 8.11
C PRO A 426 -7.18 -5.66 7.31
N TYR A 427 -6.09 -5.47 6.55
CA TYR A 427 -5.83 -4.29 5.73
C TYR A 427 -5.23 -4.70 4.39
N ASP A 428 -5.59 -4.00 3.33
CA ASP A 428 -5.06 -4.28 1.98
C ASP A 428 -3.92 -3.36 1.57
N SER A 429 -3.41 -2.60 2.54
CA SER A 429 -2.20 -1.81 2.44
C SER A 429 -1.01 -2.57 3.00
N LEU A 430 0.15 -2.34 2.37
CA LEU A 430 1.44 -2.64 2.99
C LEU A 430 1.60 -1.75 4.23
N LEU A 431 2.05 -2.31 5.34
CA LEU A 431 2.21 -1.57 6.60
C LEU A 431 3.59 -0.95 6.73
N ILE A 432 4.61 -1.51 6.06
CA ILE A 432 5.99 -1.02 6.16
C ILE A 432 6.71 -0.82 4.82
N LEU A 433 6.22 -1.39 3.72
CA LEU A 433 6.82 -1.30 2.39
C LEU A 433 6.29 -0.13 1.57
#